data_AF-A0A2V6KY30-F1
#
_entry.id   AF-A0A2V6KY30-F1
#
_cell.length_a   1.000
_cell.length_b   1.000
_cell.length_c   1.000
_cell.angle_alpha   90.00
_cell.angle_beta   90.00
_cell.angle_gamma   90.00
#
_symmetry.space_group_name_H-M   'P 1'
#
loop_
_entity.id
_entity.type
_entity.pdbx_description
1 polymer ?
#
loop_
_entity_poly.entity_id
_entity_poly.type
_entity_poly.pdbx_seq_one_letter_code
_entity_poly.pdbx_strand_id
1 'polypeptide(L)'
;FGDRAEERMQKIEGRDAELERLAKEIENVRAQMNRAGEALRTRRTKAAPKLSEKIRRNLRDLGFRQSEFEANLSALDEPRPNGFDLVELLFSPNPGEPLKPLRAIASSGEISRLMLAIKSALAAHDAIPLLVFDEIDTNVGGEIAHAVGAKMQTLGRDHQVVCITHLPQVAATASSHFVVTKDVTRGRTFSNLREVTGKARQEEIARMLGGKSDSALKHATALLKQT
;
A
#
# COMPACT_ATOMS: atom_id res chain seq x y z
N PHE A 1 27.99 -6.93 -66.93
CA PHE A 1 26.72 -6.18 -66.72
C PHE A 1 25.59 -7.14 -66.35
N GLY A 2 25.45 -8.28 -67.05
CA GLY A 2 24.50 -9.37 -66.72
C GLY A 2 24.67 -9.92 -65.29
N ASP A 3 25.88 -10.31 -64.90
CA ASP A 3 26.11 -10.93 -63.57
C ASP A 3 25.72 -10.01 -62.39
N ARG A 4 25.96 -8.70 -62.51
CA ARG A 4 25.53 -7.70 -61.50
C ARG A 4 24.01 -7.47 -61.50
N ALA A 5 23.35 -7.65 -62.64
CA ALA A 5 21.90 -7.54 -62.73
C ALA A 5 21.24 -8.79 -62.16
N GLU A 6 21.81 -9.97 -62.37
CA GLU A 6 21.35 -11.26 -61.86
C GLU A 6 21.52 -11.36 -60.33
N GLU A 7 22.67 -10.94 -59.77
CA GLU A 7 22.84 -10.82 -58.31
C GLU A 7 21.85 -9.84 -57.66
N ARG A 8 21.55 -8.72 -58.34
CA ARG A 8 20.55 -7.76 -57.86
C ARG A 8 19.14 -8.35 -57.94
N MET A 9 18.84 -9.09 -59.00
CA MET A 9 17.56 -9.77 -59.19
C MET A 9 17.34 -10.82 -58.10
N GLN A 10 18.31 -11.70 -57.85
CA GLN A 10 18.24 -12.70 -56.77
C GLN A 10 18.10 -12.06 -55.38
N LYS A 11 18.79 -10.94 -55.13
CA LYS A 11 18.61 -10.16 -53.89
C LYS A 11 17.23 -9.53 -53.77
N ILE A 12 16.56 -9.21 -54.88
CA ILE A 12 15.19 -8.65 -54.86
C ILE A 12 14.16 -9.78 -54.74
N GLU A 13 14.31 -10.87 -55.50
CA GLU A 13 13.43 -12.05 -55.43
C GLU A 13 13.45 -12.71 -54.04
N GLY A 14 14.62 -12.78 -53.37
CA GLY A 14 14.71 -13.28 -52.01
C GLY A 14 14.11 -12.34 -50.94
N ARG A 15 13.98 -11.03 -51.24
CA ARG A 15 13.41 -10.05 -50.30
C ARG A 15 11.90 -10.19 -50.17
N ASP A 16 11.20 -10.50 -51.25
CA ASP A 16 9.74 -10.66 -51.19
C ASP A 16 9.36 -11.90 -50.37
N ALA A 17 10.09 -13.01 -50.55
CA ALA A 17 9.93 -14.20 -49.71
C ALA A 17 10.27 -13.94 -48.24
N GLU A 18 11.32 -13.16 -47.96
CA GLU A 18 11.71 -12.79 -46.60
C GLU A 18 10.69 -11.83 -45.96
N LEU A 19 10.13 -10.89 -46.72
CA LEU A 19 9.05 -10.01 -46.26
C LEU A 19 7.79 -10.81 -45.91
N GLU A 20 7.42 -11.78 -46.75
CA GLU A 20 6.28 -12.66 -46.47
C GLU A 20 6.53 -13.52 -45.22
N ARG A 21 7.74 -14.04 -45.05
CA ARG A 21 8.15 -14.79 -43.86
C ARG A 21 8.04 -13.93 -42.59
N LEU A 22 8.60 -12.73 -42.61
CA LEU A 22 8.56 -11.79 -41.49
C LEU A 22 7.12 -11.32 -41.20
N ALA A 23 6.29 -11.12 -42.22
CA ALA A 23 4.89 -10.76 -42.04
C ALA A 23 4.12 -11.85 -41.29
N LYS A 24 4.28 -13.13 -41.71
CA LYS A 24 3.70 -14.29 -41.00
C LYS A 24 4.23 -14.43 -39.58
N GLU A 25 5.52 -14.17 -39.37
CA GLU A 25 6.13 -14.19 -38.04
C GLU A 25 5.53 -13.11 -37.12
N ILE A 26 5.37 -11.88 -37.63
CA ILE A 26 4.71 -10.78 -36.91
C ILE A 26 3.26 -11.15 -36.56
N GLU A 27 2.50 -11.70 -37.49
CA GLU A 27 1.13 -12.15 -37.23
C GLU A 27 1.06 -13.22 -36.13
N ASN A 28 1.95 -14.21 -36.19
CA ASN A 28 2.03 -15.28 -35.20
C ASN A 28 2.37 -14.73 -33.81
N VAL A 29 3.37 -13.85 -33.71
CA VAL A 29 3.77 -13.24 -32.43
C VAL A 29 2.65 -12.33 -31.89
N ARG A 30 1.98 -11.56 -32.76
CA ARG A 30 0.81 -10.75 -32.36
C ARG A 30 -0.32 -11.61 -31.81
N ALA A 31 -0.62 -12.75 -32.45
CA ALA A 31 -1.66 -13.66 -31.97
C ALA A 31 -1.32 -14.24 -30.58
N GLN A 32 -0.05 -14.58 -30.34
CA GLN A 32 0.41 -15.05 -29.03
C GLN A 32 0.31 -13.96 -27.96
N MET A 33 0.76 -12.73 -28.28
CA MET A 33 0.64 -11.57 -27.42
C MET A 33 -0.82 -11.29 -27.06
N ASN A 34 -1.73 -11.32 -28.04
CA ASN A 34 -3.16 -11.10 -27.83
C ASN A 34 -3.77 -12.13 -26.87
N ARG A 35 -3.49 -13.43 -27.09
CA ARG A 35 -3.95 -14.48 -26.17
C ARG A 35 -3.44 -14.28 -24.74
N ALA A 36 -2.16 -13.93 -24.58
CA ALA A 36 -1.58 -13.70 -23.27
C ALA A 36 -2.17 -12.45 -22.58
N GLY A 37 -2.34 -11.36 -23.33
CA GLY A 37 -2.90 -10.11 -22.82
C GLY A 37 -4.39 -10.23 -22.45
N GLU A 38 -5.19 -10.93 -23.25
CA GLU A 38 -6.60 -11.23 -22.93
C GLU A 38 -6.73 -12.10 -21.69
N ALA A 39 -5.86 -13.11 -21.54
CA ALA A 39 -5.83 -13.94 -20.35
C ALA A 39 -5.48 -13.11 -19.09
N LEU A 40 -4.50 -12.20 -19.19
CA LEU A 40 -4.14 -11.29 -18.11
C LEU A 40 -5.29 -10.33 -17.75
N ARG A 41 -5.91 -9.70 -18.75
CA ARG A 41 -7.06 -8.81 -18.57
C ARG A 41 -8.22 -9.53 -17.88
N THR A 42 -8.55 -10.75 -18.32
CA THR A 42 -9.60 -11.58 -17.70
C THR A 42 -9.33 -11.83 -16.22
N ARG A 43 -8.07 -12.09 -15.85
CA ARG A 43 -7.68 -12.27 -14.45
C ARG A 43 -7.80 -10.97 -13.65
N ARG A 44 -7.37 -9.84 -14.23
CA ARG A 44 -7.50 -8.51 -13.60
C ARG A 44 -8.95 -8.12 -13.38
N THR A 45 -9.83 -8.28 -14.37
CA THR A 45 -11.27 -7.97 -14.24
C THR A 45 -11.94 -8.79 -13.13
N LYS A 46 -11.50 -10.03 -12.90
CA LYS A 46 -11.99 -10.86 -11.78
C LYS A 46 -11.39 -10.47 -10.42
N ALA A 47 -10.17 -9.96 -10.39
CA ALA A 47 -9.43 -9.64 -9.17
C ALA A 47 -9.73 -8.23 -8.63
N ALA A 48 -9.83 -7.24 -9.52
CA ALA A 48 -10.08 -5.84 -9.19
C ALA A 48 -11.27 -5.62 -8.23
N PRO A 49 -12.49 -6.14 -8.48
CA PRO A 49 -13.61 -5.93 -7.56
C PRO A 49 -13.39 -6.60 -6.20
N LYS A 50 -12.69 -7.75 -6.15
CA LYS A 50 -12.37 -8.44 -4.88
C LYS A 50 -11.37 -7.63 -4.06
N LEU A 51 -10.37 -7.05 -4.73
CA LEU A 51 -9.38 -6.18 -4.10
C LEU A 51 -10.05 -4.91 -3.55
N SER A 52 -10.88 -4.26 -4.38
CA SER A 52 -11.63 -3.06 -3.98
C SER A 52 -12.50 -3.33 -2.75
N GLU A 53 -13.24 -4.44 -2.73
CA GLU A 53 -14.08 -4.80 -1.58
C GLU A 53 -13.27 -5.06 -0.31
N LYS A 54 -12.13 -5.76 -0.41
CA LYS A 54 -11.26 -6.02 0.73
C LYS A 54 -10.68 -4.72 1.31
N ILE A 55 -10.27 -3.79 0.44
CA ILE A 55 -9.76 -2.49 0.86
C ILE A 55 -10.87 -1.64 1.48
N ARG A 56 -12.07 -1.58 0.89
CA ARG A 56 -13.23 -0.86 1.46
C ARG A 56 -13.61 -1.37 2.84
N ARG A 57 -13.56 -2.69 3.08
CA ARG A 57 -13.74 -3.26 4.44
C ARG A 57 -12.73 -2.70 5.42
N ASN A 58 -11.45 -2.74 5.07
CA ASN A 58 -10.40 -2.20 5.94
C ASN A 58 -10.55 -0.69 6.18
N LEU A 59 -10.96 0.07 5.17
CA LEU A 59 -11.19 1.51 5.26
C LEU A 59 -12.31 1.85 6.24
N ARG A 60 -13.42 1.10 6.22
CA ARG A 60 -14.54 1.30 7.17
C ARG A 60 -14.08 1.18 8.62
N ASP A 61 -13.25 0.19 8.93
CA ASP A 61 -12.69 -0.01 10.27
C ASP A 61 -11.76 1.15 10.67
N LEU A 62 -11.09 1.77 9.70
CA LEU A 62 -10.14 2.86 9.88
C LEU A 62 -10.79 4.26 9.86
N GLY A 63 -12.11 4.33 10.06
CA GLY A 63 -12.85 5.58 10.17
C GLY A 63 -13.43 6.10 8.85
N PHE A 64 -13.15 5.46 7.72
CA PHE A 64 -13.68 5.84 6.41
C PHE A 64 -14.98 5.09 6.10
N ARG A 65 -16.01 5.30 6.93
CA ARG A 65 -17.27 4.53 6.85
C ARG A 65 -18.01 4.69 5.52
N GLN A 66 -17.86 5.84 4.87
CA GLN A 66 -18.56 6.20 3.64
C GLN A 66 -17.60 6.50 2.47
N SER A 67 -16.33 6.09 2.58
CA SER A 67 -15.38 6.25 1.47
C SER A 67 -15.63 5.22 0.39
N GLU A 68 -15.25 5.56 -0.84
CA GLU A 68 -15.18 4.61 -1.94
C GLU A 68 -13.73 4.35 -2.35
N PHE A 69 -13.48 3.14 -2.81
CA PHE A 69 -12.20 2.73 -3.37
C PHE A 69 -12.44 1.82 -4.57
N GLU A 70 -11.72 2.09 -5.66
CA GLU A 70 -11.82 1.33 -6.89
C GLU A 70 -10.43 1.07 -7.49
N ALA A 71 -10.09 -0.20 -7.69
CA ALA A 71 -9.05 -0.60 -8.62
C ALA A 71 -9.61 -0.56 -10.05
N ASN A 72 -9.50 0.59 -10.72
CA ASN A 72 -10.04 0.81 -12.05
C ASN A 72 -9.13 0.21 -13.12
N LEU A 73 -9.75 -0.40 -14.13
CA LEU A 73 -9.08 -1.00 -15.29
C LEU A 73 -9.63 -0.35 -16.55
N SER A 74 -8.79 0.38 -17.29
CA SER A 74 -9.14 0.96 -18.59
C SER A 74 -8.30 0.32 -19.69
N ALA A 75 -8.92 0.10 -20.86
CA ALA A 75 -8.21 -0.42 -22.01
C ALA A 75 -7.16 0.58 -22.51
N LEU A 76 -6.00 0.07 -22.91
CA LEU A 76 -5.00 0.84 -23.62
C LEU A 76 -5.23 0.73 -25.13
N ASP A 77 -4.98 1.81 -25.85
CA ASP A 77 -5.03 1.83 -27.32
C ASP A 77 -3.94 0.94 -27.94
N GLU A 78 -2.78 0.88 -27.28
CA GLU A 78 -1.65 0.04 -27.66
C GLU A 78 -1.20 -0.86 -26.49
N PRO A 79 -0.88 -2.14 -26.76
CA PRO A 79 -0.25 -3.02 -25.80
C PRO A 79 1.01 -2.44 -25.16
N ARG A 80 1.16 -2.64 -23.85
CA ARG A 80 2.39 -2.31 -23.11
C ARG A 80 3.02 -3.56 -22.54
N PRO A 81 4.30 -3.51 -22.10
CA PRO A 81 4.97 -4.66 -21.48
C PRO A 81 4.22 -5.23 -20.26
N ASN A 82 3.39 -4.43 -19.59
CA ASN A 82 2.57 -4.82 -18.45
C ASN A 82 1.11 -5.19 -18.81
N GLY A 83 0.80 -5.37 -20.09
CA GLY A 83 -0.50 -5.85 -20.58
C GLY A 83 -1.32 -4.79 -21.33
N PHE A 84 -2.63 -5.05 -21.44
CA PHE A 84 -3.57 -4.27 -22.27
C PHE A 84 -4.42 -3.28 -21.47
N ASP A 85 -4.15 -3.17 -20.17
CA ASP A 85 -4.94 -2.35 -19.25
C ASP A 85 -4.03 -1.34 -18.55
N LEU A 86 -4.52 -0.10 -18.46
CA LEU A 86 -4.07 0.84 -17.44
C LEU A 86 -4.80 0.48 -16.14
N VAL A 87 -4.03 0.29 -15.07
CA VAL A 87 -4.55 0.02 -13.73
C VAL A 87 -4.36 1.27 -12.89
N GLU A 88 -5.45 1.85 -12.40
CA GLU A 88 -5.41 3.03 -11.52
C GLU A 88 -6.15 2.74 -10.21
N LEU A 89 -5.52 3.04 -9.08
CA LEU A 89 -6.17 2.94 -7.77
C LEU A 89 -6.80 4.29 -7.46
N LEU A 90 -8.12 4.27 -7.36
CA LEU A 90 -8.94 5.45 -7.12
C LEU A 90 -9.53 5.41 -5.72
N PHE A 91 -9.59 6.57 -5.07
CA PHE A 91 -10.11 6.73 -3.73
C PHE A 91 -10.96 8.00 -3.64
N SER A 92 -12.04 7.93 -2.88
CA SER A 92 -12.85 9.08 -2.49
C SER A 92 -13.07 9.00 -0.98
N PRO A 93 -12.57 9.96 -0.18
CA PRO A 93 -12.65 9.89 1.27
C PRO A 93 -14.07 10.09 1.80
N ASN A 94 -14.88 10.89 1.09
CA ASN A 94 -16.19 11.35 1.55
C ASN A 94 -17.26 11.12 0.48
N PRO A 95 -18.50 10.81 0.89
CA PRO A 95 -19.62 10.75 -0.03
C PRO A 95 -19.84 12.10 -0.73
N GLY A 96 -20.09 12.05 -2.04
CA GLY A 96 -20.25 13.24 -2.88
C GLY A 96 -18.96 13.76 -3.50
N GLU A 97 -17.79 13.28 -3.08
CA GLU A 97 -16.53 13.56 -3.77
C GLU A 97 -16.25 12.52 -4.88
N PRO A 98 -15.71 12.96 -6.04
CA PRO A 98 -15.37 12.03 -7.11
C PRO A 98 -14.18 11.16 -6.71
N LEU A 99 -14.15 9.95 -7.25
CA LEU A 99 -12.99 9.07 -7.21
C LEU A 99 -11.78 9.75 -7.86
N LYS A 100 -10.68 9.85 -7.13
CA LYS A 100 -9.43 10.45 -7.60
C LYS A 100 -8.27 9.48 -7.48
N PRO A 101 -7.24 9.58 -8.35
CA PRO A 101 -6.01 8.81 -8.19
C PRO A 101 -5.37 9.09 -6.82
N LEU A 102 -4.73 8.07 -6.22
CA LEU A 102 -4.12 8.22 -4.89
C LEU A 102 -3.14 9.40 -4.77
N ARG A 103 -2.41 9.71 -5.86
CA ARG A 103 -1.48 10.84 -5.93
C ARG A 103 -2.16 12.23 -5.79
N ALA A 104 -3.46 12.29 -5.99
CA ALA A 104 -4.25 13.53 -5.94
C ALA A 104 -4.94 13.73 -4.58
N ILE A 105 -4.69 12.84 -3.61
CA ILE A 105 -5.19 12.98 -2.24
C ILE A 105 -4.26 13.92 -1.47
N ALA A 106 -4.83 14.90 -0.76
CA ALA A 106 -4.07 16.02 -0.20
C ALA A 106 -3.64 15.81 1.27
N SER A 107 -4.37 15.01 2.06
CA SER A 107 -4.11 14.82 3.49
C SER A 107 -3.14 13.66 3.75
N SER A 108 -1.98 13.96 4.34
CA SER A 108 -0.95 12.98 4.69
C SER A 108 -1.47 11.86 5.59
N GLY A 109 -2.25 12.20 6.61
CA GLY A 109 -2.85 11.22 7.53
C GLY A 109 -3.89 10.33 6.86
N GLU A 110 -4.66 10.85 5.89
CA GLU A 110 -5.60 10.04 5.11
C GLU A 110 -4.87 9.05 4.22
N ILE A 111 -3.79 9.47 3.56
CA ILE A 111 -2.94 8.59 2.76
C ILE A 111 -2.34 7.50 3.64
N SER A 112 -1.79 7.81 4.82
CA SER A 112 -1.20 6.80 5.70
C SER A 112 -2.21 5.74 6.13
N ARG A 113 -3.43 6.13 6.49
CA ARG A 113 -4.50 5.17 6.81
C ARG A 113 -4.99 4.37 5.59
N LEU A 114 -5.10 5.01 4.42
CA LEU A 114 -5.41 4.32 3.17
C LEU A 114 -4.33 3.29 2.83
N MET A 115 -3.05 3.64 2.99
CA MET A 115 -1.95 2.73 2.77
C MET A 115 -1.97 1.57 3.78
N LEU A 116 -2.32 1.81 5.04
CA LEU A 116 -2.54 0.71 6.00
C LEU A 116 -3.67 -0.22 5.53
N ALA A 117 -4.77 0.32 5.00
CA ALA A 117 -5.88 -0.48 4.48
C ALA A 117 -5.46 -1.34 3.28
N ILE A 118 -4.68 -0.77 2.36
CA ILE A 118 -4.14 -1.44 1.17
C ILE A 118 -3.13 -2.52 1.58
N LYS A 119 -2.15 -2.19 2.42
CA LYS A 119 -1.14 -3.13 2.92
C LYS A 119 -1.77 -4.27 3.71
N SER A 120 -2.77 -3.99 4.54
CA SER A 120 -3.54 -5.03 5.24
C SER A 120 -4.31 -5.93 4.26
N ALA A 121 -4.83 -5.38 3.16
CA ALA A 121 -5.52 -6.17 2.15
C ALA A 121 -4.55 -7.07 1.34
N LEU A 122 -3.31 -6.62 1.17
CA LEU A 122 -2.28 -7.27 0.37
C LEU A 122 -1.24 -8.03 1.18
N ALA A 123 -1.33 -8.06 2.52
CA ALA A 123 -0.28 -8.60 3.41
C ALA A 123 0.25 -9.97 2.98
N ALA A 124 -0.65 -10.93 2.70
CA ALA A 124 -0.27 -12.29 2.27
C ALA A 124 0.49 -12.36 0.92
N HIS A 125 0.51 -11.28 0.14
CA HIS A 125 1.17 -11.18 -1.15
C HIS A 125 2.25 -10.08 -1.17
N ASP A 126 2.48 -9.40 -0.05
CA ASP A 126 3.45 -8.31 0.03
C ASP A 126 4.82 -8.85 0.41
N ALA A 127 5.77 -8.74 -0.52
CA ALA A 127 7.14 -9.20 -0.33
C ALA A 127 8.00 -8.22 0.47
N ILE A 128 7.51 -7.01 0.76
CA ILE A 128 8.27 -5.99 1.47
C ILE A 128 8.22 -6.27 2.98
N PRO A 129 9.35 -6.63 3.64
CA PRO A 129 9.34 -7.09 5.02
C PRO A 129 9.19 -5.97 6.07
N LEU A 130 9.48 -4.72 5.71
CA LEU A 130 9.46 -3.57 6.62
C LEU A 130 8.51 -2.49 6.11
N LEU A 131 7.59 -2.07 6.97
CA LEU A 131 6.62 -1.01 6.72
C LEU A 131 6.78 0.09 7.77
N VAL A 132 6.88 1.33 7.32
CA VAL A 132 6.97 2.51 8.18
C VAL A 132 5.75 3.38 7.95
N PHE A 133 4.98 3.61 9.02
CA PHE A 133 3.82 4.50 9.00
C PHE A 133 4.11 5.74 9.84
N ASP A 134 4.03 6.90 9.21
CA ASP A 134 4.09 8.20 9.85
C ASP A 134 2.73 8.90 9.76
N GLU A 135 2.42 9.73 10.76
CA GLU A 135 1.18 10.52 10.84
C GLU A 135 -0.14 9.72 10.71
N ILE A 136 -0.12 8.41 10.98
CA ILE A 136 -1.32 7.56 10.85
C ILE A 136 -2.41 7.94 11.86
N ASP A 137 -2.01 8.59 12.95
CA ASP A 137 -2.85 9.07 14.03
C ASP A 137 -3.38 10.51 13.84
N THR A 138 -3.05 11.18 12.73
CA THR A 138 -3.55 12.53 12.45
C THR A 138 -5.08 12.55 12.31
N ASN A 139 -5.74 13.40 13.10
CA ASN A 139 -7.21 13.52 13.20
C ASN A 139 -7.92 12.21 13.58
N VAL A 140 -7.25 11.35 14.34
CA VAL A 140 -7.79 10.06 14.82
C VAL A 140 -7.90 10.08 16.34
N GLY A 141 -9.00 9.53 16.87
CA GLY A 141 -9.20 9.35 18.29
C GLY A 141 -10.17 8.21 18.59
N GLY A 142 -10.23 7.80 19.86
CA GLY A 142 -11.18 6.80 20.34
C GLY A 142 -11.07 5.45 19.64
N GLU A 143 -12.21 4.91 19.19
CA GLU A 143 -12.30 3.58 18.57
C GLU A 143 -11.45 3.45 17.30
N ILE A 144 -11.30 4.53 16.53
CA ILE A 144 -10.50 4.51 15.29
C ILE A 144 -9.02 4.29 15.63
N ALA A 145 -8.52 4.90 16.72
CA ALA A 145 -7.15 4.70 17.17
C ALA A 145 -6.87 3.25 17.56
N HIS A 146 -7.86 2.60 18.21
CA HIS A 146 -7.78 1.18 18.56
C HIS A 146 -7.77 0.30 17.30
N ALA A 147 -8.63 0.60 16.32
CA ALA A 147 -8.66 -0.13 15.04
C ALA A 147 -7.35 0.02 14.25
N VAL A 148 -6.74 1.21 14.24
CA VAL A 148 -5.42 1.46 13.64
C VAL A 148 -4.36 0.59 14.30
N GLY A 149 -4.28 0.60 15.65
CA GLY A 149 -3.35 -0.25 16.40
C GLY A 149 -3.56 -1.75 16.13
N ALA A 150 -4.80 -2.23 16.19
CA ALA A 150 -5.13 -3.64 15.94
C ALA A 150 -4.77 -4.11 14.52
N LYS A 151 -4.99 -3.27 13.50
CA LYS A 151 -4.58 -3.58 12.12
C LYS A 151 -3.05 -3.61 11.99
N MET A 152 -2.33 -2.66 12.59
CA MET A 152 -0.87 -2.69 12.59
C MET A 152 -0.30 -3.89 13.35
N GLN A 153 -0.90 -4.28 14.46
CA GLN A 153 -0.52 -5.50 15.19
C GLN A 153 -0.74 -6.76 14.35
N THR A 154 -1.86 -6.83 13.62
CA THR A 154 -2.16 -7.95 12.71
C THR A 154 -1.14 -8.01 11.58
N LEU A 155 -0.85 -6.88 10.94
CA LEU A 155 0.17 -6.76 9.90
C LEU A 155 1.57 -7.09 10.44
N GLY A 156 1.83 -6.73 11.70
CA GLY A 156 3.03 -7.01 12.46
C GLY A 156 3.37 -8.49 12.67
N ARG A 157 2.43 -9.40 12.35
CA ARG A 157 2.66 -10.85 12.41
C ARG A 157 3.47 -11.36 11.23
N ASP A 158 3.28 -10.75 10.07
CA ASP A 158 3.92 -11.16 8.81
C ASP A 158 5.02 -10.16 8.37
N HIS A 159 4.97 -8.92 8.87
CA HIS A 159 5.88 -7.84 8.52
C HIS A 159 6.40 -7.11 9.77
N GLN A 160 7.56 -6.48 9.67
CA GLN A 160 8.00 -5.52 10.67
C GLN A 160 7.27 -4.18 10.42
N VAL A 161 6.50 -3.72 11.40
CA VAL A 161 5.78 -2.44 11.32
C VAL A 161 6.39 -1.44 12.30
N VAL A 162 6.83 -0.30 11.80
CA VAL A 162 7.33 0.84 12.60
C VAL A 162 6.32 1.97 12.50
N CYS A 163 5.86 2.46 13.64
CA CYS A 163 4.92 3.58 13.72
C CYS A 163 5.42 4.59 14.75
N ILE A 164 5.43 5.87 14.36
CA ILE A 164 5.60 6.98 15.28
C ILE A 164 4.21 7.46 15.66
N THR A 165 3.88 7.44 16.95
CA THR A 165 2.53 7.79 17.42
C THR A 165 2.54 8.51 18.75
N HIS A 166 1.55 9.37 18.95
CA HIS A 166 1.23 9.98 20.22
C HIS A 166 -0.03 9.37 20.89
N LEU A 167 -0.69 8.41 20.22
CA LEU A 167 -1.91 7.80 20.73
C LEU A 167 -1.63 6.57 21.60
N PRO A 168 -2.06 6.54 22.87
CA PRO A 168 -1.82 5.41 23.77
C PRO A 168 -2.47 4.12 23.27
N GLN A 169 -3.60 4.21 22.56
CA GLN A 169 -4.31 3.06 21.99
C GLN A 169 -3.45 2.36 20.94
N VAL A 170 -2.69 3.12 20.15
CA VAL A 170 -1.78 2.57 19.13
C VAL A 170 -0.54 1.99 19.81
N ALA A 171 0.12 2.78 20.67
CA ALA A 171 1.34 2.35 21.36
C ALA A 171 1.15 1.11 22.25
N ALA A 172 -0.05 0.94 22.83
CA ALA A 172 -0.38 -0.24 23.62
C ALA A 172 -0.30 -1.53 22.79
N THR A 173 -0.64 -1.50 21.50
CA THR A 173 -0.69 -2.69 20.62
C THR A 173 0.68 -3.17 20.12
N ALA A 174 1.74 -2.38 20.31
CA ALA A 174 3.05 -2.70 19.78
C ALA A 174 3.71 -3.89 20.49
N SER A 175 4.45 -4.73 19.77
CA SER A 175 5.26 -5.80 20.37
C SER A 175 6.41 -5.21 21.18
N SER A 176 7.07 -4.18 20.64
CA SER A 176 8.12 -3.39 21.29
C SER A 176 7.70 -1.92 21.33
N HIS A 177 7.91 -1.25 22.46
CA HIS A 177 7.56 0.15 22.64
C HIS A 177 8.81 0.95 22.99
N PHE A 178 9.11 1.95 22.17
CA PHE A 178 10.23 2.86 22.37
C PHE A 178 9.74 4.26 22.65
N VAL A 179 10.39 4.93 23.61
CA VAL A 179 10.11 6.32 23.97
C VAL A 179 11.25 7.20 23.49
N VAL A 180 10.90 8.27 22.79
CA VAL A 180 11.84 9.33 22.39
C VAL A 180 11.85 10.41 23.47
N THR A 181 13.02 10.70 24.05
CA THR A 181 13.22 11.82 24.98
C THR A 181 14.20 12.84 24.40
N LYS A 182 14.12 14.08 24.88
CA LYS A 182 15.09 15.14 24.56
C LYS A 182 15.85 15.50 25.83
N ASP A 183 17.17 15.40 25.78
CA ASP A 183 18.07 15.72 26.89
C ASP A 183 19.02 16.85 26.49
N VAL A 184 19.21 17.83 27.36
CA VAL A 184 20.11 18.97 27.09
C VAL A 184 21.44 18.75 27.80
N THR A 185 22.51 18.55 27.03
CA THR A 185 23.87 18.37 27.54
C THR A 185 24.78 19.45 26.96
N ARG A 186 25.46 20.21 27.83
CA ARG A 186 26.38 21.32 27.44
C ARG A 186 25.73 22.31 26.46
N GLY A 187 24.47 22.69 26.72
CA GLY A 187 23.72 23.65 25.89
C GLY A 187 23.22 23.10 24.55
N ARG A 188 23.37 21.79 24.28
CA ARG A 188 22.86 21.15 23.06
C ARG A 188 21.78 20.12 23.40
N THR A 189 20.70 20.11 22.64
CA THR A 189 19.62 19.12 22.76
C THR A 189 19.97 17.88 21.96
N PHE A 190 19.89 16.72 22.61
CA PHE A 190 20.06 15.40 22.01
C PHE A 190 18.76 14.61 22.13
N SER A 191 18.40 13.89 21.07
CA SER A 191 17.27 12.96 21.11
C SER A 191 17.79 11.58 21.53
N ASN A 192 17.17 11.00 22.55
CA ASN A 192 17.45 9.65 23.01
C ASN A 192 16.26 8.74 22.73
N LEU A 193 16.53 7.47 22.44
CA LEU A 193 15.52 6.44 22.23
C LEU A 193 15.77 5.34 23.26
N ARG A 194 14.75 4.97 24.04
CA ARG A 194 14.83 3.85 24.98
C ARG A 194 13.64 2.92 24.82
N GLU A 195 13.87 1.63 24.91
CA GLU A 195 12.78 0.67 25.02
C GLU A 195 12.14 0.76 26.40
N VAL A 196 10.80 0.63 26.46
CA VAL A 196 10.03 0.55 27.70
C VAL A 196 9.31 -0.78 27.80
N THR A 197 9.52 -1.48 28.92
CA THR A 197 8.93 -2.80 29.19
C THR A 197 8.28 -2.82 30.58
N GLY A 198 7.41 -3.81 30.82
CA GLY A 198 6.76 -4.05 32.12
C GLY A 198 6.12 -2.78 32.70
N LYS A 199 6.48 -2.46 33.95
CA LYS A 199 5.96 -1.28 34.67
C LYS A 199 6.27 0.04 33.96
N ALA A 200 7.46 0.19 33.39
CA ALA A 200 7.84 1.42 32.68
C ALA A 200 6.96 1.65 31.45
N ARG A 201 6.57 0.58 30.75
CA ARG A 201 5.62 0.65 29.63
C ARG A 201 4.23 1.07 30.10
N GLN A 202 3.73 0.51 31.20
CA GLN A 202 2.44 0.88 31.78
C GLN A 202 2.41 2.36 32.21
N GLU A 203 3.47 2.83 32.89
CA GLU A 203 3.60 4.22 33.29
C GLU A 203 3.65 5.18 32.09
N GLU A 204 4.29 4.77 30.99
CA GLU A 204 4.34 5.56 29.77
C GLU A 204 2.98 5.66 29.09
N ILE A 205 2.25 4.55 28.95
CA ILE A 205 0.89 4.57 28.40
C ILE A 205 -0.04 5.43 29.29
N ALA A 206 0.09 5.35 30.61
CA ALA A 206 -0.65 6.22 31.53
C ALA A 206 -0.29 7.70 31.34
N ARG A 207 1.00 8.02 31.18
CA ARG A 207 1.47 9.37 30.85
C ARG A 207 0.82 9.90 29.58
N MET A 208 0.76 9.08 28.52
CA MET A 208 0.10 9.41 27.24
C MET A 208 -1.42 9.64 27.40
N LEU A 209 -2.07 8.95 28.34
CA LEU A 209 -3.50 9.10 28.65
C LEU A 209 -3.85 10.34 29.49
N GLY A 210 -2.87 11.14 29.90
CA GLY A 210 -3.12 12.38 30.66
C GLY A 210 -2.54 12.39 32.08
N GLY A 211 -1.69 11.43 32.47
CA GLY A 211 -0.87 11.55 33.68
C GLY A 211 -0.71 10.26 34.47
N LYS A 212 -0.10 10.37 35.67
CA LYS A 212 0.21 9.23 36.55
C LYS A 212 -0.85 8.97 37.64
N SER A 213 -2.10 9.36 37.41
CA SER A 213 -3.18 9.05 38.36
C SER A 213 -3.44 7.54 38.41
N ASP A 214 -3.99 7.06 39.53
CA ASP A 214 -4.41 5.66 39.66
C ASP A 214 -5.44 5.27 38.59
N SER A 215 -6.30 6.21 38.17
CA SER A 215 -7.25 6.00 37.07
C SER A 215 -6.56 5.80 35.72
N ALA A 216 -5.54 6.60 35.41
CA ALA A 216 -4.77 6.47 34.18
C ALA A 216 -3.98 5.16 34.14
N LEU A 217 -3.39 4.75 35.27
CA LEU A 217 -2.70 3.46 35.38
C LEU A 217 -3.65 2.27 35.18
N LYS A 218 -4.85 2.31 35.76
CA LYS A 218 -5.88 1.29 35.52
C LYS A 218 -6.29 1.22 34.06
N HIS A 219 -6.48 2.36 33.40
CA HIS A 219 -6.82 2.41 31.98
C HIS A 219 -5.68 1.91 31.09
N ALA A 220 -4.44 2.30 31.37
CA ALA A 220 -3.25 1.80 30.68
C ALA A 220 -3.12 0.28 30.79
N THR A 221 -3.41 -0.28 31.97
CA THR A 221 -3.43 -1.73 32.20
C THR A 221 -4.49 -2.42 31.34
N ALA A 222 -5.67 -1.81 31.19
CA ALA A 222 -6.73 -2.36 30.36
C ALA A 222 -6.30 -2.39 28.88
N LEU A 223 -5.70 -1.30 28.38
CA LEU A 223 -5.19 -1.26 27.00
C LEU A 223 -4.10 -2.30 26.73
N LEU A 224 -3.15 -2.47 27.66
CA LEU A 224 -2.06 -3.45 27.54
C LEU A 224 -2.52 -4.91 27.70
N LYS A 225 -3.75 -5.16 28.16
CA LYS A 225 -4.34 -6.51 28.23
C LYS A 225 -5.18 -6.87 27.01
N GLN A 226 -5.55 -5.89 26.18
CA GLN A 226 -6.38 -6.07 24.99
C GLN A 226 -5.57 -6.48 23.75
N THR A 227 -4.29 -6.75 23.93
CA THR A 227 -3.26 -6.95 22.91
C THR A 227 -2.72 -8.35 22.93
#